data_AF-A0A8S3R5J8-F1
#
_entry.id   AF-A0A8S3R5J8-F1
#
_cell.length_a   1.000
_cell.length_b   1.000
_cell.length_c   1.000
_cell.angle_alpha   90.00
_cell.angle_beta   90.00
_cell.angle_gamma   90.00
#
_symmetry.space_group_name_H-M   'P 1'
#
loop_
_entity.id
_entity.type
_entity.pdbx_description
1 polymer ?
#
loop_
_entity_poly.entity_id
_entity_poly.type
_entity_poly.pdbx_seq_one_letter_code
_entity_poly.pdbx_strand_id
1 'polypeptide(L)'
;MTETPNIAQHKQTQQSSLFENQSRFIANTVVDGIYKQDLDELDARCSHTSLELQPWWAVDLEAVYSIHTVVVFGRTDCCGTSIQINSVERLSNFSIDAIRPCNNHSGWFDNSLTTRCSYQDEATIYAEHRCHLDTIGRYVRIQIHKLTEEYLTLCEVEVHGTIVNVSDDTKSTAATCDESTNTISSSFTRQEEGSVIIPPQNNTRCFCSCEQKQQTNVITHLDVYANEITPLDILVTRIKQELTIDKKNTSEYKRSKTSQRDTRLSSICIGVIGSGIIAVPVISIITCDIMNWFAQWN
;
A
#
# COMPACT_ATOMS: atom_id res chain seq x y z
N MET A 1 29.02 -19.44 -11.38
CA MET A 1 27.61 -19.41 -10.96
C MET A 1 26.83 -19.17 -12.24
N THR A 2 25.89 -20.04 -12.61
CA THR A 2 25.06 -19.82 -13.79
C THR A 2 24.12 -18.66 -13.49
N GLU A 3 24.36 -17.53 -14.13
CA GLU A 3 23.50 -16.36 -14.07
C GLU A 3 22.13 -16.76 -14.62
N THR A 4 21.08 -16.62 -13.81
CA THR A 4 19.71 -16.89 -14.24
C THR A 4 19.28 -15.80 -15.22
N PRO A 5 18.70 -16.12 -16.39
CA PRO A 5 18.33 -15.11 -17.37
C PRO A 5 17.32 -14.11 -16.81
N ASN A 6 17.42 -12.84 -17.24
CA ASN A 6 16.40 -11.82 -16.97
C ASN A 6 15.14 -12.15 -17.79
N ILE A 7 14.09 -12.64 -17.12
CA ILE A 7 12.83 -13.05 -17.76
C ILE A 7 11.92 -11.87 -18.12
N ALA A 8 12.21 -10.65 -17.63
CA ALA A 8 11.47 -9.44 -17.97
C ALA A 8 11.97 -8.76 -19.25
N GLN A 9 13.17 -9.11 -19.75
CA GLN A 9 13.78 -8.43 -20.88
C GLN A 9 12.87 -8.47 -22.12
N HIS A 10 12.65 -7.29 -22.72
CA HIS A 10 11.81 -7.02 -23.88
C HIS A 10 10.33 -7.41 -23.74
N LYS A 11 9.86 -7.63 -22.51
CA LYS A 11 8.45 -7.91 -22.25
C LYS A 11 7.61 -6.65 -22.31
N GLN A 12 6.29 -6.85 -22.41
CA GLN A 12 5.34 -5.74 -22.41
C GLN A 12 5.24 -5.14 -21.01
N THR A 13 5.22 -3.82 -20.95
CA THR A 13 5.23 -3.06 -19.71
C THR A 13 4.20 -1.94 -19.76
N GLN A 14 3.72 -1.53 -18.59
CA GLN A 14 2.84 -0.38 -18.43
C GLN A 14 3.27 0.43 -17.21
N GLN A 15 2.88 1.70 -17.20
CA GLN A 15 3.05 2.59 -16.06
C GLN A 15 1.79 3.42 -15.86
N SER A 16 1.62 3.95 -14.66
CA SER A 16 0.43 4.73 -14.26
C SER A 16 0.17 5.94 -15.14
N SER A 17 1.23 6.67 -15.49
CA SER A 17 1.16 7.87 -16.34
C SER A 17 2.48 8.11 -17.07
N LEU A 18 2.50 8.98 -18.07
CA LEU A 18 3.71 9.32 -18.83
C LEU A 18 4.10 10.78 -18.56
N PHE A 19 5.34 11.02 -18.14
CA PHE A 19 5.85 12.37 -17.90
C PHE A 19 5.75 13.24 -19.17
N GLU A 20 4.93 14.29 -19.11
CA GLU A 20 4.74 15.28 -20.17
C GLU A 20 4.44 14.69 -21.57
N ASN A 21 3.89 13.47 -21.65
CA ASN A 21 3.71 12.71 -22.89
C ASN A 21 5.00 12.54 -23.73
N GLN A 22 6.18 12.56 -23.10
CA GLN A 22 7.45 12.39 -23.81
C GLN A 22 7.72 10.91 -24.09
N SER A 23 7.88 10.54 -25.36
CA SER A 23 8.12 9.16 -25.80
C SER A 23 9.42 8.54 -25.29
N ARG A 24 10.37 9.35 -24.79
CA ARG A 24 11.62 8.85 -24.20
C ARG A 24 11.44 8.19 -22.83
N PHE A 25 10.31 8.44 -22.16
CA PHE A 25 10.03 8.02 -20.78
C PHE A 25 8.98 6.91 -20.67
N ILE A 26 8.78 6.16 -21.75
CA ILE A 26 7.81 5.06 -21.81
C ILE A 26 8.23 3.87 -20.95
N ALA A 27 7.26 3.09 -20.49
CA ALA A 27 7.50 1.96 -19.59
C ALA A 27 8.46 0.90 -20.15
N ASN A 28 8.50 0.71 -21.47
CA ASN A 28 9.26 -0.36 -22.12
C ASN A 28 10.77 -0.15 -22.11
N THR A 29 11.27 1.06 -21.84
CA THR A 29 12.71 1.32 -21.72
C THR A 29 13.31 0.62 -20.51
N VAL A 30 12.50 0.30 -19.50
CA VAL A 30 12.94 -0.28 -18.22
C VAL A 30 13.35 -1.76 -18.35
N VAL A 31 13.05 -2.40 -19.47
CA VAL A 31 13.36 -3.83 -19.70
C VAL A 31 14.09 -4.01 -21.04
N ASP A 32 14.78 -2.98 -21.52
CA ASP A 32 15.48 -3.05 -22.80
C ASP A 32 16.92 -3.57 -22.69
N GLY A 33 17.43 -3.74 -21.46
CA GLY A 33 18.78 -4.20 -21.17
C GLY A 33 19.84 -3.09 -21.24
N ILE A 34 19.44 -1.82 -21.15
CA ILE A 34 20.32 -0.65 -21.24
C ILE A 34 20.31 0.12 -19.91
N TYR A 35 21.35 -0.09 -19.11
CA TYR A 35 21.53 0.51 -17.77
C TYR A 35 21.99 1.98 -17.79
N LYS A 36 21.47 2.81 -18.71
CA LYS A 36 21.79 4.25 -18.77
C LYS A 36 20.91 5.04 -17.82
N GLN A 37 21.40 5.19 -16.58
CA GLN A 37 20.66 5.77 -15.45
C GLN A 37 20.74 7.30 -15.33
N ASP A 38 21.52 7.96 -16.20
CA ASP A 38 21.69 9.41 -16.24
C ASP A 38 20.71 10.07 -17.24
N LEU A 39 19.66 10.74 -16.74
CA LEU A 39 18.65 11.44 -17.53
C LEU A 39 19.12 12.74 -18.20
N ASP A 40 20.24 13.33 -17.77
CA ASP A 40 20.86 14.47 -18.44
C ASP A 40 21.53 14.03 -19.77
N GLU A 41 21.79 12.73 -19.94
CA GLU A 41 22.20 12.16 -21.22
C GLU A 41 21.01 12.05 -22.19
N LEU A 42 21.20 12.49 -23.44
CA LEU A 42 20.18 12.40 -24.50
C LEU A 42 19.70 10.96 -24.77
N ASP A 43 20.52 9.98 -24.44
CA ASP A 43 20.25 8.56 -24.66
C ASP A 43 19.80 7.81 -23.40
N ALA A 44 19.42 8.51 -22.33
CA ALA A 44 18.90 7.87 -21.13
C ALA A 44 17.73 6.92 -21.46
N ARG A 45 17.73 5.75 -20.81
CA ARG A 45 16.74 4.68 -21.01
C ARG A 45 16.01 4.44 -19.70
N CYS A 46 15.27 5.44 -19.23
CA CYS A 46 14.43 5.29 -18.04
C CYS A 46 12.97 5.57 -18.37
N SER A 47 12.05 4.92 -17.67
CA SER A 47 10.67 5.37 -17.56
C SER A 47 10.55 6.52 -16.59
N HIS A 48 9.57 7.39 -16.79
CA HIS A 48 9.24 8.47 -15.86
C HIS A 48 7.74 8.72 -15.88
N THR A 49 7.10 8.66 -14.71
CA THR A 49 5.67 8.99 -14.57
C THR A 49 5.47 10.50 -14.49
N SER A 50 4.23 10.97 -14.60
CA SER A 50 3.89 12.31 -14.14
C SER A 50 3.93 12.38 -12.61
N LEU A 51 3.89 13.60 -12.06
CA LEU A 51 3.77 13.82 -10.62
C LEU A 51 2.37 13.39 -10.18
N GLU A 52 2.26 12.30 -9.41
CA GLU A 52 0.97 11.75 -9.01
C GLU A 52 1.06 10.96 -7.70
N LEU A 53 -0.09 10.64 -7.11
CA LEU A 53 -0.17 9.80 -5.92
C LEU A 53 0.05 8.34 -6.27
N GLN A 54 0.97 7.70 -5.55
CA GLN A 54 1.25 6.26 -5.62
C GLN A 54 1.49 5.73 -7.06
N PRO A 55 2.43 6.35 -7.82
CA PRO A 55 2.75 5.92 -9.18
C PRO A 55 3.25 4.47 -9.18
N TRP A 56 2.99 3.78 -10.29
CA TRP A 56 3.37 2.38 -10.46
C TRP A 56 3.88 2.10 -11.87
N TRP A 57 4.72 1.08 -11.96
CA TRP A 57 5.19 0.46 -13.19
C TRP A 57 5.01 -1.04 -13.07
N ALA A 58 4.73 -1.73 -14.17
CA ALA A 58 4.63 -3.18 -14.17
C ALA A 58 5.04 -3.82 -15.50
N VAL A 59 5.54 -5.05 -15.42
CA VAL A 59 5.84 -5.94 -16.57
C VAL A 59 4.96 -7.19 -16.60
N ASP A 60 4.55 -7.62 -17.80
CA ASP A 60 3.86 -8.89 -18.08
C ASP A 60 4.89 -9.91 -18.56
N LEU A 61 5.19 -10.91 -17.73
CA LEU A 61 6.17 -11.95 -18.04
C LEU A 61 5.66 -12.98 -19.06
N GLU A 62 4.42 -12.83 -19.55
CA GLU A 62 3.71 -13.67 -20.53
C GLU A 62 3.38 -15.10 -20.06
N ALA A 63 4.03 -15.58 -19.00
CA ALA A 63 3.76 -16.84 -18.32
C ALA A 63 3.85 -16.67 -16.79
N VAL A 64 3.43 -17.68 -16.04
CA VAL A 64 3.55 -17.68 -14.58
C VAL A 64 4.94 -18.17 -14.19
N TYR A 65 5.63 -17.41 -13.33
CA TYR A 65 6.95 -17.73 -12.83
C TYR A 65 6.95 -17.80 -11.30
N SER A 66 7.83 -18.64 -10.74
CA SER A 66 8.32 -18.49 -9.38
C SER A 66 9.45 -17.47 -9.45
N ILE A 67 9.22 -16.31 -8.85
CA ILE A 67 10.13 -15.16 -8.92
C ILE A 67 11.09 -15.28 -7.74
N HIS A 68 12.40 -15.30 -8.04
CA HIS A 68 13.46 -15.48 -7.05
C HIS A 68 14.11 -14.16 -6.70
N THR A 69 14.34 -13.29 -7.69
CA THR A 69 15.08 -12.05 -7.49
C THR A 69 14.53 -10.99 -8.43
N VAL A 70 14.40 -9.77 -7.91
CA VAL A 70 14.10 -8.58 -8.69
C VAL A 70 15.18 -7.56 -8.42
N VAL A 71 15.82 -7.06 -9.47
CA VAL A 71 16.83 -6.01 -9.41
C VAL A 71 16.23 -4.74 -9.99
N VAL A 72 16.34 -3.64 -9.25
CA VAL A 72 15.78 -2.34 -9.64
C VAL A 72 16.90 -1.33 -9.74
N PHE A 73 17.03 -0.71 -10.92
CA PHE A 73 17.98 0.36 -11.20
C PHE A 73 17.19 1.67 -11.28
N GLY A 74 17.41 2.57 -10.32
CA GLY A 74 16.83 3.91 -10.31
C GLY A 74 17.69 4.93 -11.07
N ARG A 75 17.26 6.19 -11.06
CA ARG A 75 18.02 7.31 -11.63
C ARG A 75 19.30 7.60 -10.83
N THR A 76 20.40 7.94 -11.51
CA THR A 76 21.70 8.23 -10.85
C THR A 76 22.11 9.71 -10.88
N ASP A 77 21.53 10.51 -11.78
CA ASP A 77 21.91 11.89 -12.03
C ASP A 77 20.95 12.89 -11.37
N CYS A 78 21.48 13.61 -10.38
CA CYS A 78 21.19 15.01 -10.01
C CYS A 78 22.18 15.33 -8.87
N CYS A 79 22.82 16.50 -8.77
CA CYS A 79 22.61 17.77 -9.43
C CYS A 79 23.96 18.47 -9.70
N GLY A 80 24.14 19.08 -10.87
CA GLY A 80 25.30 19.91 -11.19
C GLY A 80 25.41 21.14 -10.26
N THR A 81 26.55 21.26 -9.59
CA THR A 81 27.10 22.42 -8.86
C THR A 81 26.23 23.11 -7.79
N SER A 82 26.65 22.95 -6.52
CA SER A 82 26.44 23.83 -5.35
C SER A 82 25.00 24.18 -4.94
N ILE A 83 24.62 23.70 -3.75
CA ILE A 83 23.42 24.03 -2.96
C ILE A 83 22.18 23.15 -3.25
N GLN A 84 22.33 21.82 -3.22
CA GLN A 84 21.33 20.87 -2.68
C GLN A 84 21.92 19.45 -2.67
N ILE A 85 22.74 19.20 -1.65
CA ILE A 85 23.50 17.97 -1.42
C ILE A 85 22.63 16.78 -0.92
N ASN A 86 21.36 16.69 -1.33
CA ASN A 86 20.45 15.58 -0.99
C ASN A 86 19.41 15.23 -2.09
N SER A 87 19.47 15.86 -3.27
CA SER A 87 18.37 15.82 -4.26
C SER A 87 18.59 14.82 -5.40
N VAL A 88 19.15 13.64 -5.11
CA VAL A 88 18.90 12.49 -5.98
C VAL A 88 17.43 12.13 -5.74
N GLU A 89 16.63 11.97 -6.79
CA GLU A 89 15.30 11.36 -6.67
C GLU A 89 15.47 9.87 -6.37
N ARG A 90 15.89 9.59 -5.14
CA ARG A 90 16.16 8.24 -4.66
C ARG A 90 14.82 7.54 -4.49
N LEU A 91 14.67 6.43 -5.18
CA LEU A 91 13.50 5.57 -5.06
C LEU A 91 13.40 5.08 -3.60
N SER A 92 12.26 5.30 -2.97
CA SER A 92 12.02 4.94 -1.57
C SER A 92 10.54 4.71 -1.31
N ASN A 93 10.25 4.00 -0.22
CA ASN A 93 8.90 3.66 0.21
C ASN A 93 8.07 3.02 -0.91
N PHE A 94 8.61 1.97 -1.53
CA PHE A 94 7.97 1.25 -2.63
C PHE A 94 7.88 -0.26 -2.36
N SER A 95 6.87 -0.91 -2.96
CA SER A 95 6.74 -2.37 -2.95
C SER A 95 7.15 -2.98 -4.28
N ILE A 96 7.63 -4.23 -4.22
CA ILE A 96 7.74 -5.13 -5.36
C ILE A 96 6.76 -6.26 -5.14
N ASP A 97 5.80 -6.37 -6.04
CA ASP A 97 4.64 -7.26 -5.92
C ASP A 97 4.56 -8.19 -7.13
N ALA A 98 4.36 -9.48 -6.88
CA ALA A 98 4.07 -10.49 -7.89
C ALA A 98 2.57 -10.79 -7.92
N ILE A 99 1.96 -10.78 -9.10
CA ILE A 99 0.51 -10.90 -9.26
C ILE A 99 0.19 -12.10 -10.14
N ARG A 100 -0.68 -13.00 -9.66
CA ARG A 100 -1.14 -14.15 -10.44
C ARG A 100 -2.29 -13.74 -11.37
N PRO A 101 -2.39 -14.34 -12.57
CA PRO A 101 -3.54 -14.12 -13.43
C PRO A 101 -4.79 -14.77 -12.83
N CYS A 102 -5.95 -14.11 -12.96
CA CYS A 102 -7.26 -14.67 -12.66
C CYS A 102 -8.16 -14.67 -13.91
N ASN A 103 -8.88 -15.77 -14.11
CA ASN A 103 -9.87 -15.86 -15.19
C ASN A 103 -10.94 -14.77 -14.97
N ASN A 104 -11.29 -14.03 -16.03
CA ASN A 104 -12.15 -12.83 -16.05
C ASN A 104 -11.57 -11.49 -15.54
N HIS A 105 -10.32 -11.43 -15.07
CA HIS A 105 -9.64 -10.16 -14.79
C HIS A 105 -8.35 -10.09 -15.62
N SER A 106 -8.35 -9.24 -16.65
CA SER A 106 -7.15 -8.85 -17.39
C SER A 106 -6.27 -7.86 -16.62
N GLY A 107 -6.48 -7.72 -15.32
CA GLY A 107 -6.04 -6.57 -14.55
C GLY A 107 -4.75 -6.83 -13.80
N TRP A 108 -3.71 -6.08 -14.19
CA TRP A 108 -2.53 -5.71 -13.40
C TRP A 108 -2.81 -5.18 -11.98
N PHE A 109 -4.08 -5.11 -11.58
CA PHE A 109 -4.61 -4.39 -10.43
C PHE A 109 -5.37 -5.28 -9.44
N ASP A 110 -5.47 -6.60 -9.68
CA ASP A 110 -6.14 -7.48 -8.72
C ASP A 110 -5.25 -7.74 -7.49
N ASN A 111 -5.41 -6.89 -6.48
CA ASN A 111 -4.68 -7.00 -5.22
C ASN A 111 -5.01 -8.29 -4.43
N SER A 112 -6.07 -9.03 -4.78
CA SER A 112 -6.43 -10.27 -4.08
C SER A 112 -5.49 -11.44 -4.38
N LEU A 113 -4.77 -11.36 -5.51
CA LEU A 113 -3.80 -12.36 -5.96
C LEU A 113 -2.35 -11.87 -5.91
N THR A 114 -2.12 -10.79 -5.17
CA THR A 114 -0.80 -10.20 -4.98
C THR A 114 -0.03 -10.89 -3.87
N THR A 115 1.21 -11.28 -4.19
CA THR A 115 2.21 -11.72 -3.21
C THR A 115 3.35 -10.70 -3.21
N ARG A 116 3.66 -10.13 -2.04
CA ARG A 116 4.75 -9.18 -1.92
C ARG A 116 6.09 -9.92 -1.98
N CYS A 117 6.93 -9.57 -2.96
CA CYS A 117 8.32 -10.02 -3.00
C CYS A 117 9.12 -9.28 -1.92
N SER A 118 9.03 -7.94 -1.90
CA SER A 118 9.79 -7.12 -0.96
C SER A 118 9.19 -5.73 -0.79
N TYR A 119 9.72 -5.00 0.18
CA TYR A 119 9.40 -3.62 0.47
C TYR A 119 10.69 -2.86 0.74
N GLN A 120 10.83 -1.68 0.15
CA GLN A 120 12.01 -0.83 0.30
C GLN A 120 11.59 0.49 0.94
N ASP A 121 11.87 0.64 2.23
CA ASP A 121 11.61 1.88 2.98
C ASP A 121 12.66 2.95 2.68
N GLU A 122 13.93 2.55 2.75
CA GLU A 122 15.06 3.47 2.62
C GLU A 122 15.26 3.91 1.17
N ALA A 123 15.66 5.17 1.01
CA ALA A 123 16.04 5.70 -0.28
C ALA A 123 17.21 4.91 -0.88
N THR A 124 17.12 4.60 -2.17
CA THR A 124 18.15 3.92 -2.95
C THR A 124 18.12 4.28 -4.44
N ILE A 125 19.22 4.00 -5.14
CA ILE A 125 19.35 4.09 -6.61
C ILE A 125 19.54 2.70 -7.24
N TYR A 126 19.75 1.68 -6.41
CA TYR A 126 19.93 0.28 -6.80
C TYR A 126 19.36 -0.60 -5.70
N ALA A 127 18.52 -1.56 -6.05
CA ALA A 127 17.93 -2.47 -5.09
C ALA A 127 17.87 -3.89 -5.66
N GLU A 128 18.59 -4.82 -5.04
CA GLU A 128 18.48 -6.25 -5.32
C GLU A 128 17.63 -6.89 -4.22
N HIS A 129 16.45 -7.38 -4.58
CA HIS A 129 15.52 -8.00 -3.65
C HIS A 129 15.38 -9.49 -3.94
N ARG A 130 15.69 -10.30 -2.92
CA ARG A 130 15.41 -11.74 -2.96
C ARG A 130 14.00 -11.98 -2.47
N CYS A 131 13.17 -12.56 -3.33
CA CYS A 131 11.79 -12.87 -3.01
C CYS A 131 11.69 -14.19 -2.22
N HIS A 132 10.59 -14.34 -1.49
CA HIS A 132 10.26 -15.62 -0.86
C HIS A 132 9.93 -16.67 -1.92
N LEU A 133 10.20 -17.95 -1.64
CA LEU A 133 10.03 -19.06 -2.60
C LEU A 133 8.59 -19.23 -3.13
N ASP A 134 7.60 -18.76 -2.37
CA ASP A 134 6.18 -18.80 -2.72
C ASP A 134 5.71 -17.57 -3.54
N THR A 135 6.63 -16.65 -3.87
CA THR A 135 6.38 -15.51 -4.74
C THR A 135 6.16 -15.98 -6.17
N ILE A 136 4.90 -16.17 -6.54
CA ILE A 136 4.50 -16.69 -7.85
C ILE A 136 3.58 -15.68 -8.51
N GLY A 137 3.91 -15.28 -9.72
CA GLY A 137 3.13 -14.31 -10.50
C GLY A 137 3.44 -14.36 -11.99
N ARG A 138 2.53 -13.80 -12.79
CA ARG A 138 2.76 -13.46 -14.20
C ARG A 138 3.16 -11.99 -14.35
N TYR A 139 2.64 -11.13 -13.49
CA TYR A 139 2.97 -9.71 -13.51
C TYR A 139 3.88 -9.38 -12.33
N VAL A 140 4.84 -8.48 -12.56
CA VAL A 140 5.63 -7.85 -11.49
C VAL A 140 5.33 -6.36 -11.51
N ARG A 141 4.92 -5.83 -10.36
CA ARG A 141 4.58 -4.42 -10.16
C ARG A 141 5.51 -3.78 -9.14
N ILE A 142 6.01 -2.59 -9.49
CA ILE A 142 6.74 -1.69 -8.60
C ILE A 142 5.83 -0.49 -8.33
N GLN A 143 5.54 -0.19 -7.08
CA GLN A 143 4.62 0.89 -6.71
C GLN A 143 5.12 1.68 -5.51
N ILE A 144 5.13 3.01 -5.61
CA ILE A 144 5.44 3.92 -4.51
C ILE A 144 4.21 4.05 -3.59
N HIS A 145 4.42 4.04 -2.27
CA HIS A 145 3.36 4.13 -1.24
C HIS A 145 3.48 5.39 -0.37
N LYS A 146 4.20 6.42 -0.84
CA LYS A 146 4.24 7.73 -0.17
C LYS A 146 2.86 8.39 -0.19
N LEU A 147 2.62 9.25 0.82
CA LEU A 147 1.37 10.00 0.97
C LEU A 147 1.37 11.32 0.19
N THR A 148 2.49 11.65 -0.44
CA THR A 148 2.70 12.81 -1.31
C THR A 148 2.69 12.37 -2.77
N GLU A 149 2.47 13.33 -3.67
CA GLU A 149 2.69 13.09 -5.09
C GLU A 149 4.18 12.94 -5.38
N GLU A 150 4.52 11.98 -6.21
CA GLU A 150 5.89 11.59 -6.51
C GLU A 150 6.03 11.23 -7.99
N TYR A 151 7.25 11.27 -8.50
CA TYR A 151 7.57 10.61 -9.76
C TYR A 151 8.10 9.20 -9.47
N LEU A 152 7.78 8.26 -10.37
CA LEU A 152 8.43 6.97 -10.44
C LEU A 152 9.37 6.95 -11.64
N THR A 153 10.66 6.97 -11.34
CA THR A 153 11.73 6.89 -12.34
C THR A 153 12.48 5.57 -12.19
N LEU A 154 12.39 4.72 -13.20
CA LEU A 154 13.06 3.41 -13.25
C LEU A 154 13.89 3.36 -14.52
N CYS A 155 15.14 2.93 -14.43
CA CYS A 155 16.07 2.90 -15.55
C CYS A 155 16.34 1.49 -16.06
N GLU A 156 16.27 0.48 -15.20
CA GLU A 156 16.24 -0.91 -15.63
C GLU A 156 15.58 -1.73 -14.51
N VAL A 157 14.86 -2.79 -14.87
CA VAL A 157 14.34 -3.79 -13.95
C VAL A 157 14.65 -5.17 -14.49
N GLU A 158 15.34 -5.94 -13.67
CA GLU A 158 15.58 -7.35 -13.95
C GLU A 158 14.68 -8.20 -13.08
N VAL A 159 14.08 -9.22 -13.68
CA VAL A 159 13.33 -10.23 -12.95
C VAL A 159 13.98 -11.56 -13.25
N HIS A 160 14.30 -12.33 -12.21
CA HIS A 160 14.87 -13.66 -12.32
C HIS A 160 13.97 -14.66 -11.62
N GLY A 161 13.73 -15.78 -12.29
CA GLY A 161 12.81 -16.80 -11.82
C GLY A 161 12.81 -18.04 -12.70
N THR A 162 12.01 -19.01 -12.30
CA THR A 162 11.79 -20.24 -13.08
C THR A 162 10.33 -20.34 -13.49
N ILE A 163 10.11 -20.77 -14.74
CA ILE A 163 8.76 -20.98 -15.25
C ILE A 163 8.02 -22.00 -14.40
N VAL A 164 6.79 -21.67 -13.99
CA VAL A 164 5.89 -22.62 -13.36
C VAL A 164 5.19 -23.37 -14.49
N ASN A 165 5.73 -24.52 -14.85
CA ASN A 165 5.00 -25.46 -15.68
C ASN A 165 3.84 -25.96 -14.85
N VAL A 166 2.64 -25.45 -15.12
CA VAL A 166 1.41 -26.10 -14.69
C VAL A 166 1.34 -27.39 -15.51
N SER A 167 2.01 -28.44 -15.04
CA SER A 167 1.76 -29.78 -15.53
C SER A 167 0.29 -30.03 -15.29
N ASP A 168 -0.42 -30.27 -16.39
CA ASP A 168 -1.81 -30.69 -16.44
C ASP A 168 -1.94 -32.05 -15.75
N ASP A 169 -1.78 -32.07 -14.43
CA ASP A 169 -2.03 -33.24 -13.59
C ASP A 169 -3.53 -33.26 -13.27
N THR A 170 -4.30 -33.28 -14.35
CA THR A 170 -5.57 -33.96 -14.46
C THR A 170 -5.89 -34.05 -15.95
N LYS A 171 -5.96 -35.29 -16.47
CA LYS A 171 -6.99 -35.62 -17.46
C LYS A 171 -8.36 -35.28 -16.85
N SER A 172 -8.71 -34.01 -16.77
CA SER A 172 -10.07 -33.54 -16.61
C SER A 172 -10.58 -33.35 -18.02
N THR A 173 -11.41 -34.29 -18.45
CA THR A 173 -12.25 -34.14 -19.64
C THR A 173 -12.77 -32.71 -19.72
N ALA A 174 -12.43 -32.01 -20.80
CA ALA A 174 -12.92 -30.68 -21.08
C ALA A 174 -14.45 -30.65 -20.98
N ALA A 175 -14.97 -30.15 -19.86
CA ALA A 175 -16.36 -29.77 -19.74
C ALA A 175 -16.48 -28.38 -20.35
N THR A 176 -16.98 -28.31 -21.57
CA THR A 176 -17.39 -27.04 -22.19
C THR A 176 -18.62 -26.53 -21.44
N CYS A 177 -18.50 -25.41 -20.74
CA CYS A 177 -19.62 -24.77 -20.08
C CYS A 177 -20.50 -24.08 -21.14
N ASP A 178 -21.74 -24.54 -21.34
CA ASP A 178 -22.74 -23.83 -22.14
C ASP A 178 -23.32 -22.68 -21.31
N GLU A 179 -23.10 -21.45 -21.78
CA GLU A 179 -23.37 -20.19 -21.07
C GLU A 179 -24.86 -19.86 -20.94
N SER A 180 -25.75 -20.69 -21.50
CA SER A 180 -27.19 -20.43 -21.54
C SER A 180 -28.02 -21.15 -20.47
N THR A 181 -27.51 -22.23 -19.85
CA THR A 181 -28.35 -23.09 -18.99
C THR A 181 -27.72 -23.53 -17.67
N ASN A 182 -26.46 -23.20 -17.40
CA ASN A 182 -25.78 -23.61 -16.16
C ASN A 182 -25.94 -25.12 -15.86
N THR A 183 -25.96 -25.96 -16.90
CA THR A 183 -26.05 -27.42 -16.75
C THR A 183 -25.07 -28.12 -17.68
N ILE A 184 -24.35 -29.11 -17.13
CA ILE A 184 -23.44 -29.96 -17.91
C ILE A 184 -24.28 -31.03 -18.60
N SER A 185 -24.39 -30.97 -19.92
CA SER A 185 -24.92 -32.09 -20.70
C SER A 185 -23.80 -33.09 -20.96
N SER A 186 -23.85 -34.26 -20.30
CA SER A 186 -23.00 -35.39 -20.65
C SER A 186 -23.85 -36.53 -21.19
N SER A 187 -23.61 -36.93 -22.43
CA SER A 187 -24.14 -38.17 -22.99
C SER A 187 -23.21 -39.31 -22.59
N PHE A 188 -23.65 -40.19 -21.69
CA PHE A 188 -22.90 -41.38 -21.27
C PHE A 188 -23.72 -42.65 -21.56
N THR A 189 -23.23 -43.49 -22.46
CA THR A 189 -23.68 -44.88 -22.64
C THR A 189 -23.08 -45.76 -21.55
N ARG A 190 -23.93 -46.44 -20.78
CA ARG A 190 -23.57 -47.33 -19.67
C ARG A 190 -23.29 -48.75 -20.16
N GLN A 191 -22.21 -49.37 -19.68
CA GLN A 191 -22.12 -50.83 -19.48
C GLN A 191 -22.34 -51.12 -17.98
N GLU A 192 -23.12 -52.16 -17.70
CA GLU A 192 -23.55 -52.58 -16.36
C GLU A 192 -22.45 -53.36 -15.61
N GLU A 193 -22.35 -53.17 -14.29
CA GLU A 193 -22.65 -54.22 -13.28
C GLU A 193 -22.69 -53.63 -11.85
N GLY A 194 -23.39 -54.33 -10.96
CA GLY A 194 -24.08 -53.84 -9.75
C GLY A 194 -23.26 -53.36 -8.55
N SER A 195 -23.81 -52.35 -7.85
CA SER A 195 -23.92 -52.27 -6.38
C SER A 195 -24.78 -51.06 -5.98
N VAL A 196 -25.59 -51.19 -4.93
CA VAL A 196 -26.60 -50.23 -4.45
C VAL A 196 -26.00 -49.37 -3.33
N ILE A 197 -26.30 -48.06 -3.29
CA ILE A 197 -26.80 -47.26 -2.15
C ILE A 197 -26.69 -45.72 -2.40
N ILE A 198 -27.88 -45.08 -2.42
CA ILE A 198 -28.31 -43.68 -2.12
C ILE A 198 -27.84 -42.51 -3.05
N PRO A 199 -28.77 -41.65 -3.54
CA PRO A 199 -28.44 -40.52 -4.41
C PRO A 199 -27.96 -39.30 -3.59
N PRO A 200 -26.83 -38.66 -3.93
CA PRO A 200 -26.60 -37.29 -3.50
C PRO A 200 -27.33 -36.33 -4.46
N GLN A 201 -28.12 -35.45 -3.85
CA GLN A 201 -28.90 -34.39 -4.47
C GLN A 201 -28.01 -33.44 -5.30
N ASN A 202 -28.60 -32.99 -6.42
CA ASN A 202 -28.14 -31.92 -7.30
C ASN A 202 -27.58 -30.69 -6.57
N ASN A 203 -26.37 -30.26 -6.94
CA ASN A 203 -26.07 -28.90 -7.44
C ASN A 203 -24.55 -28.71 -7.57
N THR A 204 -23.97 -29.22 -8.65
CA THR A 204 -22.59 -28.90 -9.03
C THR A 204 -22.60 -27.66 -9.91
N ARG A 205 -22.46 -26.48 -9.30
CA ARG A 205 -22.01 -25.28 -10.02
C ARG A 205 -20.50 -25.40 -10.26
N CYS A 206 -20.01 -24.94 -11.40
CA CYS A 206 -18.58 -24.90 -11.69
C CYS A 206 -17.88 -23.95 -10.69
N PHE A 207 -16.96 -24.47 -9.88
CA PHE A 207 -16.19 -23.70 -8.91
C PHE A 207 -14.81 -23.35 -9.49
N CYS A 208 -14.44 -22.06 -9.50
CA CYS A 208 -13.10 -21.60 -9.86
C CYS A 208 -12.19 -21.55 -8.62
N SER A 209 -10.92 -21.95 -8.78
CA SER A 209 -9.89 -22.08 -7.72
C SER A 209 -9.35 -20.74 -7.17
N CYS A 210 -10.11 -19.64 -7.29
CA CYS A 210 -9.81 -18.36 -6.63
C CYS A 210 -10.68 -18.13 -5.38
N GLU A 211 -11.83 -18.81 -5.29
CA GLU A 211 -12.80 -18.62 -4.20
C GLU A 211 -12.46 -19.43 -2.94
N GLN A 212 -11.54 -20.40 -3.04
CA GLN A 212 -11.21 -21.30 -1.93
C GLN A 212 -10.37 -20.66 -0.81
N LYS A 213 -9.70 -19.52 -1.05
CA LYS A 213 -8.96 -18.83 0.04
C LYS A 213 -9.87 -18.07 1.01
N GLN A 214 -11.17 -17.91 0.73
CA GLN A 214 -12.11 -17.34 1.70
C GLN A 214 -12.83 -18.37 2.57
N GLN A 215 -12.71 -19.68 2.30
CA GLN A 215 -13.54 -20.68 3.00
C GLN A 215 -12.86 -21.99 3.47
N THR A 216 -11.55 -22.18 3.30
CA THR A 216 -10.88 -23.41 3.79
C THR A 216 -9.92 -23.24 4.97
N ASN A 217 -9.97 -22.10 5.68
CA ASN A 217 -9.29 -21.93 6.97
C ASN A 217 -10.25 -21.72 8.14
N VAL A 218 -11.45 -22.31 8.08
CA VAL A 218 -12.37 -22.34 9.22
C VAL A 218 -12.58 -23.80 9.59
N ILE A 219 -11.97 -24.22 10.71
CA ILE A 219 -11.95 -25.57 11.30
C ILE A 219 -10.71 -26.38 10.90
N THR A 220 -9.58 -26.12 11.57
CA THR A 220 -8.60 -27.12 12.09
C THR A 220 -7.34 -26.49 12.68
N HIS A 221 -7.11 -25.18 12.54
CA HIS A 221 -5.93 -24.50 13.12
C HIS A 221 -6.20 -23.50 14.26
N LEU A 222 -7.44 -23.42 14.76
CA LEU A 222 -7.77 -22.53 15.89
C LEU A 222 -7.26 -23.04 17.25
N ASP A 223 -7.04 -24.34 17.41
CA ASP A 223 -6.61 -24.90 18.70
C ASP A 223 -5.11 -24.77 18.96
N VAL A 224 -4.33 -24.46 17.91
CA VAL A 224 -2.86 -24.26 18.03
C VAL A 224 -2.53 -22.79 18.31
N TYR A 225 -3.26 -21.83 17.73
CA TYR A 225 -3.02 -20.40 17.93
C TYR A 225 -3.69 -19.81 19.18
N ALA A 226 -4.71 -20.46 19.75
CA ALA A 226 -5.33 -20.00 21.00
C ALA A 226 -4.35 -19.98 22.19
N ASN A 227 -3.27 -20.76 22.14
CA ASN A 227 -2.28 -20.86 23.21
C ASN A 227 -1.14 -19.82 23.12
N GLU A 228 -1.03 -19.06 22.02
CA GLU A 228 -0.01 -18.01 21.84
C GLU A 228 -0.58 -16.57 21.84
N ILE A 229 -1.89 -16.39 21.72
CA ILE A 229 -2.52 -15.06 21.72
C ILE A 229 -2.74 -14.52 23.14
N THR A 230 -2.99 -15.42 24.11
CA THR A 230 -3.26 -15.04 25.50
C THR A 230 -2.11 -14.30 26.22
N PRO A 231 -0.81 -14.58 25.99
CA PRO A 231 0.28 -13.84 26.62
C PRO A 231 0.49 -12.45 26.00
N LEU A 232 0.19 -12.30 24.70
CA LEU A 232 0.46 -11.07 23.96
C LEU A 232 -0.54 -9.96 24.31
N ASP A 233 -1.83 -10.30 24.45
CA ASP A 233 -2.86 -9.34 24.90
C ASP A 233 -2.59 -8.84 26.33
N ILE A 234 -2.04 -9.71 27.19
CA ILE A 234 -1.63 -9.33 28.55
C ILE A 234 -0.44 -8.36 28.51
N LEU A 235 0.54 -8.59 27.62
CA LEU A 235 1.68 -7.69 27.42
C LEU A 235 1.25 -6.34 26.84
N VAL A 236 0.38 -6.33 25.83
CA VAL A 236 -0.16 -5.10 25.24
C VAL A 236 -0.96 -4.31 26.27
N THR A 237 -1.75 -4.98 27.11
CA THR A 237 -2.53 -4.31 28.17
C THR A 237 -1.63 -3.72 29.25
N ARG A 238 -0.55 -4.41 29.63
CA ARG A 238 0.46 -3.90 30.57
C ARG A 238 1.23 -2.70 30.00
N ILE A 239 1.65 -2.77 28.74
CA ILE A 239 2.32 -1.66 28.05
C ILE A 239 1.38 -0.46 27.90
N LYS A 240 0.09 -0.69 27.60
CA LYS A 240 -0.91 0.38 27.56
C LYS A 240 -1.07 1.04 28.93
N GLN A 241 -1.11 0.28 30.03
CA GLN A 241 -1.18 0.86 31.38
C GLN A 241 0.08 1.67 31.75
N GLU A 242 1.28 1.18 31.41
CA GLU A 242 2.55 1.90 31.62
C GLU A 242 2.62 3.21 30.80
N LEU A 243 2.12 3.20 29.55
CA LEU A 243 2.16 4.35 28.64
C LEU A 243 0.98 5.31 28.79
N THR A 244 0.00 5.02 29.66
CA THR A 244 -1.12 5.94 29.88
C THR A 244 -0.65 7.09 30.77
N ILE A 245 -0.06 8.10 30.15
CA ILE A 245 0.33 9.34 30.83
C ILE A 245 -0.94 10.08 31.23
N ASP A 246 -1.16 10.31 32.53
CA ASP A 246 -2.25 11.16 33.00
C ASP A 246 -2.08 12.57 32.41
N LYS A 247 -3.00 12.96 31.51
CA LYS A 247 -3.00 14.26 30.83
C LYS A 247 -2.87 15.42 31.82
N LYS A 248 -3.35 15.28 33.07
CA LYS A 248 -3.25 16.32 34.11
C LYS A 248 -1.82 16.55 34.62
N ASN A 249 -0.92 15.57 34.44
CA ASN A 249 0.48 15.63 34.87
C ASN A 249 1.46 15.99 33.74
N THR A 250 0.99 16.08 32.50
CA THR A 250 1.82 16.51 31.37
C THR A 250 2.30 17.95 31.56
N SER A 251 3.56 18.20 31.20
CA SER A 251 4.19 19.53 31.26
C SER A 251 3.45 20.57 30.41
N GLU A 252 2.83 20.11 29.33
CA GLU A 252 2.01 20.92 28.43
C GLU A 252 0.69 21.38 29.08
N TYR A 253 -0.02 20.48 29.78
CA TYR A 253 -1.22 20.84 30.54
C TYR A 253 -0.91 21.80 31.71
N LYS A 254 0.18 21.56 32.46
CA LYS A 254 0.64 22.48 33.53
C LYS A 254 1.05 23.86 33.00
N ARG A 255 1.58 23.94 31.77
CA ARG A 255 1.87 25.22 31.09
C ARG A 255 0.61 25.96 30.68
N SER A 256 -0.45 25.27 30.25
CA SER A 256 -1.70 25.94 29.82
C SER A 256 -2.44 26.70 30.94
N LYS A 257 -2.19 26.35 32.22
CA LYS A 257 -2.80 27.03 33.38
C LYS A 257 -1.90 28.02 34.11
N THR A 258 -0.64 28.17 33.71
CA THR A 258 0.25 29.14 34.34
C THR A 258 0.43 30.32 33.40
N SER A 259 -0.43 31.34 33.52
CA SER A 259 -0.12 32.67 32.96
C SER A 259 1.19 33.13 33.61
N GLN A 260 2.22 33.31 32.78
CA GLN A 260 3.53 33.76 33.23
C GLN A 260 3.38 35.19 33.77
N ARG A 261 3.69 35.39 35.06
CA ARG A 261 3.54 36.69 35.72
C ARG A 261 4.56 37.68 35.11
N ASP A 262 4.11 38.52 34.20
CA ASP A 262 4.93 39.56 33.54
C ASP A 262 5.06 40.78 34.48
N THR A 263 6.27 41.06 34.93
CA THR A 263 6.58 42.15 35.88
C THR A 263 6.86 43.49 35.19
N ARG A 264 6.74 43.57 33.86
CA ARG A 264 6.93 44.82 33.12
C ARG A 264 5.84 45.84 33.49
N LEU A 265 6.26 47.06 33.86
CA LEU A 265 5.36 48.17 34.23
C LEU A 265 4.27 48.45 33.18
N SER A 266 4.57 48.28 31.90
CA SER A 266 3.61 48.45 30.81
C SER A 266 2.44 47.46 30.88
N SER A 267 2.69 46.21 31.28
CA SER A 267 1.65 45.18 31.41
C SER A 267 0.70 45.49 32.58
N ILE A 268 1.24 45.98 33.69
CA ILE A 268 0.48 46.42 34.85
C ILE A 268 -0.40 47.63 34.49
N CYS A 269 0.14 48.62 33.78
CA CYS A 269 -0.64 49.78 33.34
C CYS A 269 -1.80 49.39 32.40
N ILE A 270 -1.57 48.50 31.43
CA ILE A 270 -2.62 48.03 30.52
C ILE A 270 -3.71 47.28 31.29
N GLY A 271 -3.33 46.42 32.24
CA GLY A 271 -4.30 45.69 33.08
C GLY A 271 -5.18 46.60 33.93
N VAL A 272 -4.61 47.65 34.52
CA VAL A 272 -5.36 48.63 35.35
C VAL A 272 -6.27 49.51 34.49
N ILE A 273 -5.81 49.94 33.30
CA ILE A 273 -6.65 50.72 32.38
C ILE A 273 -7.81 49.87 31.86
N GLY A 274 -7.54 48.63 31.46
CA GLY A 274 -8.56 47.71 30.95
C GLY A 274 -9.62 47.37 32.00
N SER A 275 -9.22 47.11 33.24
CA SER A 275 -10.18 46.85 34.33
C SER A 275 -11.03 48.08 34.65
N GLY A 276 -10.47 49.28 34.60
CA GLY A 276 -11.21 50.54 34.77
C GLY A 276 -12.28 50.76 33.70
N ILE A 277 -11.96 50.52 32.43
CA ILE A 277 -12.90 50.69 31.30
C ILE A 277 -14.12 49.76 31.44
N ILE A 278 -13.94 48.56 32.01
CA ILE A 278 -15.04 47.59 32.18
C ILE A 278 -15.81 47.85 33.48
N ALA A 279 -15.12 48.17 34.58
CA ALA A 279 -15.76 48.30 35.88
C ALA A 279 -16.63 49.55 36.00
N VAL A 280 -16.21 50.69 35.41
CA VAL A 280 -16.94 51.96 35.53
C VAL A 280 -18.35 51.88 34.91
N PRO A 281 -18.54 51.40 33.66
CA PRO A 281 -19.87 51.26 33.07
C PRO A 281 -20.76 50.29 33.87
N VAL A 282 -20.19 49.17 34.33
CA VAL A 282 -20.94 48.14 35.07
C VAL A 282 -21.44 48.70 36.40
N ILE A 283 -20.59 49.42 37.14
CA ILE A 283 -21.00 50.06 38.39
C ILE A 283 -22.06 51.12 38.12
N SER A 284 -21.92 51.93 37.07
CA SER A 284 -22.94 52.93 36.70
C SER A 284 -24.30 52.27 36.41
N ILE A 285 -24.34 51.17 35.66
CA ILE A 285 -25.57 50.43 35.37
C ILE A 285 -26.18 49.91 36.68
N ILE A 286 -25.40 49.25 37.53
CA ILE A 286 -25.87 48.72 38.81
C ILE A 286 -26.43 49.84 39.70
N THR A 287 -25.75 50.99 39.76
CA THR A 287 -26.24 52.12 40.55
C THR A 287 -27.55 52.70 40.01
N CYS A 288 -27.71 52.79 38.68
CA CYS A 288 -28.97 53.19 38.07
C CYS A 288 -30.10 52.20 38.39
N ASP A 289 -29.84 50.90 38.30
CA ASP A 289 -30.82 49.87 38.63
C ASP A 289 -31.22 49.92 40.11
N ILE A 290 -30.27 50.12 41.02
CA ILE A 290 -30.53 50.28 42.46
C ILE A 290 -31.37 51.54 42.73
N MET A 291 -31.03 52.68 42.10
CA MET A 291 -31.81 53.91 42.25
C MET A 291 -33.24 53.74 41.74
N ASN A 292 -33.40 53.05 40.60
CA ASN A 292 -34.71 52.78 40.02
C ASN A 292 -35.53 51.82 40.89
N TRP A 293 -34.88 50.84 41.52
CA TRP A 293 -35.51 49.94 42.49
C TRP A 293 -36.01 50.69 43.72
N PHE A 294 -35.21 51.59 44.30
CA PHE A 294 -35.65 52.42 45.42
C PHE A 294 -36.76 53.40 45.04
N ALA A 295 -36.77 53.93 43.81
CA ALA A 295 -37.84 54.81 43.33
C ALA A 295 -39.21 54.12 43.20
N GLN A 296 -39.26 52.78 43.08
CA GLN A 296 -40.51 52.02 43.09
C GLN A 296 -41.10 51.82 44.50
N TRP A 297 -40.36 52.16 45.56
CA TRP A 297 -40.74 51.94 46.96
C TRP A 297 -41.11 53.23 47.72
N ASN A 298 -41.12 54.37 47.03
CA ASN A 298 -41.66 55.67 47.51
C ASN A 298 -42.89 56.07 46.70
#